data_AF-A0A7Y2TL63-F1
#
_entry.id   AF-A0A7Y2TL63-F1
#
_cell.length_a   1.000
_cell.length_b   1.000
_cell.length_c   1.000
_cell.angle_alpha   90.00
_cell.angle_beta   90.00
_cell.angle_gamma   90.00
#
_symmetry.space_group_name_H-M   'P 1'
#
loop_
_entity.id
_entity.type
_entity.pdbx_description
1 polymer ?
#
loop_
_entity_poly.entity_id
_entity_poly.type
_entity_poly.pdbx_seq_one_letter_code
_entity_poly.pdbx_strand_id
1 'polypeptide(L)'
;MKELEKTKRISIAGTLFILIILIAVLSYERPKHLYKVNSAATLEKIITADYFVSLDEIENPNYILVDVRDQIEYEKGHLENAINITTTEILSDDNTDILNEIVEKEKVALLYGKNPNEVNGAFLM
;
A
#
# COMPACT_ATOMS: atom_id res chain seq x y z
N MET A 1 30.70 0.20 -51.90
CA MET A 1 29.26 -0.11 -51.70
C MET A 1 28.99 -1.02 -50.50
N LYS A 2 29.65 -2.19 -50.37
CA LYS A 2 29.42 -3.13 -49.25
C LYS A 2 29.62 -2.55 -47.83
N GLU A 3 30.67 -1.76 -47.61
CA GLU A 3 30.93 -1.15 -46.29
C GLU A 3 29.85 -0.14 -45.88
N LEU A 4 29.33 0.67 -46.82
CA LEU A 4 28.26 1.63 -46.55
C LEU A 4 26.95 0.91 -46.15
N GLU A 5 26.64 -0.22 -46.78
CA GLU A 5 25.48 -1.03 -46.40
C GLU A 5 25.62 -1.63 -45.00
N LYS A 6 26.84 -2.05 -44.62
CA LYS A 6 27.14 -2.56 -43.28
C LYS A 6 26.94 -1.49 -42.21
N THR A 7 27.47 -0.28 -42.41
CA THR A 7 27.29 0.84 -41.48
C THR A 7 25.81 1.22 -41.34
N LYS A 8 25.06 1.29 -42.44
CA LYS A 8 23.61 1.57 -42.39
C LYS A 8 22.84 0.54 -41.58
N ARG A 9 23.15 -0.76 -41.75
CA ARG A 9 22.50 -1.84 -40.97
C ARG A 9 22.81 -1.73 -39.48
N ILE A 10 24.05 -1.41 -39.11
CA ILE A 10 24.46 -1.21 -37.71
C ILE A 10 23.74 0.00 -37.11
N SER A 11 23.67 1.13 -37.83
CA SER A 11 22.95 2.31 -37.36
C SER A 11 21.45 2.04 -37.18
N ILE A 12 20.80 1.35 -38.12
CA ILE A 12 19.39 0.95 -38.01
C ILE A 12 19.18 0.04 -36.79
N ALA A 13 20.04 -0.97 -36.63
CA ALA A 13 19.96 -1.88 -35.48
C ALA A 13 20.14 -1.13 -34.14
N GLY A 14 21.08 -0.18 -34.08
CA GLY A 14 21.28 0.67 -32.91
C GLY A 14 20.05 1.53 -32.59
N THR A 15 19.45 2.17 -33.58
CA THR A 15 18.21 2.96 -33.40
C THR A 15 17.05 2.09 -32.92
N LEU A 16 16.86 0.91 -33.52
CA LEU A 16 15.82 -0.03 -33.10
C LEU A 16 16.04 -0.53 -31.68
N PHE A 17 17.28 -0.81 -31.29
CA PHE A 17 17.61 -1.23 -29.93
C PHE A 17 17.27 -0.16 -28.89
N ILE A 18 17.60 1.10 -29.16
CA ILE A 18 17.25 2.23 -28.30
C ILE A 18 15.73 2.39 -28.22
N LEU A 19 15.01 2.27 -29.34
CA LEU A 19 13.54 2.32 -29.36
C LEU A 19 12.92 1.22 -28.51
N ILE A 20 13.44 -0.01 -28.57
CA ILE A 20 12.96 -1.13 -27.75
C ILE A 20 13.16 -0.84 -26.26
N ILE A 21 14.32 -0.31 -25.86
CA ILE A 21 14.57 0.08 -24.46
C ILE A 21 13.60 1.18 -24.02
N LEU A 22 13.38 2.20 -24.85
CA LEU A 22 12.44 3.27 -24.54
C LEU A 22 11.01 2.74 -24.37
N ILE A 23 10.55 1.86 -25.27
CA ILE A 23 9.25 1.21 -25.14
C ILE A 23 9.19 0.39 -23.85
N ALA A 24 10.22 -0.41 -23.55
CA ALA A 24 10.26 -1.21 -22.34
C ALA A 24 10.18 -0.34 -21.06
N VAL A 25 10.88 0.79 -21.02
CA VAL A 25 10.84 1.73 -19.88
C VAL A 25 9.47 2.42 -19.78
N LEU A 26 8.88 2.84 -20.90
CA LEU A 26 7.57 3.50 -20.92
C LEU A 26 6.41 2.55 -20.63
N SER A 27 6.56 1.27 -20.98
CA SER A 27 5.58 0.21 -20.71
C SER A 27 5.78 -0.48 -19.36
N TYR A 28 6.78 -0.08 -18.57
CA TYR A 28 7.00 -0.65 -17.24
C TYR A 28 5.90 -0.16 -16.27
N GLU A 29 5.03 -1.07 -15.85
CA GLU A 29 4.00 -0.80 -14.85
C GLU A 29 4.66 -0.49 -13.51
N ARG A 30 4.24 0.63 -12.88
CA ARG A 30 4.71 0.98 -11.54
C ARG A 30 4.08 0.03 -10.51
N PRO A 31 4.80 -0.34 -9.44
CA PRO A 31 4.19 -1.08 -8.35
C PRO A 31 3.02 -0.29 -7.76
N LYS A 32 1.89 -0.97 -7.54
CA LYS A 32 0.65 -0.36 -7.04
C LYS A 32 0.81 0.26 -5.65
N HIS A 33 1.54 -0.42 -4.75
CA HIS A 33 1.75 0.00 -3.37
C HIS A 33 3.22 0.37 -3.17
N LEU A 34 3.46 1.63 -2.79
CA LEU A 34 4.78 2.16 -2.47
C LEU A 34 4.82 2.55 -1.00
N TYR A 35 5.90 2.18 -0.33
CA TYR A 35 6.17 2.64 1.03
C TYR A 35 6.24 4.15 1.09
N LYS A 36 5.36 4.76 1.91
CA LYS A 36 5.38 6.20 2.18
C LYS A 36 6.49 6.59 3.16
N VAL A 37 6.87 5.67 4.04
CA VAL A 37 7.85 5.86 5.12
C VAL A 37 8.94 4.79 4.98
N ASN A 38 10.20 5.16 5.23
CA ASN A 38 11.32 4.22 5.16
C ASN A 38 11.37 3.31 6.40
N SER A 39 12.13 2.21 6.31
CA SER A 39 12.22 1.21 7.38
C SER A 39 12.70 1.75 8.73
N ALA A 40 13.58 2.76 8.74
CA ALA A 40 14.08 3.35 9.99
C ALA A 40 12.97 4.14 10.70
N ALA A 41 12.24 4.98 9.97
CA ALA A 41 11.13 5.76 10.51
C ALA A 41 9.91 4.88 10.87
N THR A 42 9.64 3.82 10.11
CA THR A 42 8.63 2.81 10.47
C THR A 42 9.02 2.12 11.79
N LEU A 43 10.27 1.71 11.94
CA LEU A 43 10.76 1.07 13.16
C LEU A 43 10.67 2.02 14.36
N GLU A 44 11.06 3.29 14.19
CA GLU A 44 10.91 4.31 15.21
C GLU A 44 9.46 4.42 15.67
N LYS A 45 8.51 4.52 14.74
CA LYS A 45 7.07 4.62 15.05
C LYS A 45 6.54 3.39 15.80
N ILE A 46 6.99 2.19 15.44
CA ILE A 46 6.59 0.95 16.11
C ILE A 46 7.15 0.91 17.55
N ILE A 47 8.41 1.33 17.75
CA ILE A 47 9.07 1.29 19.07
C ILE A 47 8.53 2.37 20.01
N THR A 48 8.23 3.57 19.51
CA THR A 48 7.72 4.67 20.34
C THR A 48 6.29 4.45 20.80
N ALA A 49 5.54 3.56 20.14
CA ALA A 49 4.16 3.24 20.50
C ALA A 49 3.21 4.45 20.46
N ASP A 50 3.59 5.52 19.76
CA ASP A 50 2.84 6.78 19.64
C ASP A 50 1.64 6.69 18.67
N TYR A 51 1.24 5.47 18.32
CA TYR A 51 0.10 5.15 17.47
C TYR A 51 -1.04 4.49 18.23
N PHE A 52 -0.88 4.29 19.55
CA PHE A 52 -1.96 3.84 20.40
C PHE A 52 -2.97 4.95 20.65
N VAL A 53 -4.24 4.56 20.66
CA VAL A 53 -5.38 5.41 20.99
C VAL A 53 -6.03 4.83 22.23
N SER A 54 -6.47 5.67 23.16
CA SER A 54 -7.16 5.21 24.35
C SER A 54 -8.62 4.84 24.03
N LEU A 55 -9.24 3.98 24.85
CA LEU A 55 -10.60 3.50 24.58
C LEU A 55 -11.65 4.61 24.59
N ASP A 56 -11.42 5.69 25.33
CA ASP A 56 -12.30 6.87 25.37
C ASP A 56 -12.21 7.74 24.10
N GLU A 57 -11.14 7.60 23.31
CA GLU A 57 -10.95 8.35 22.07
C GLU A 57 -11.52 7.63 20.83
N ILE A 58 -11.93 6.37 20.95
CA ILE A 58 -12.40 5.57 19.79
C ILE A 58 -13.71 6.10 19.20
N GLU A 59 -14.52 6.81 19.99
CA GLU A 59 -15.78 7.43 19.55
C GLU A 59 -15.56 8.73 18.76
N ASN A 60 -14.30 9.13 18.53
CA ASN A 60 -13.99 10.30 17.73
C ASN A 60 -14.56 10.14 16.30
N PRO A 61 -15.43 11.05 15.83
CA PRO A 61 -16.06 10.95 14.51
C PRO A 61 -15.07 11.07 13.33
N ASN A 62 -13.84 11.51 13.62
CA ASN A 62 -12.74 11.54 12.67
C ASN A 62 -12.11 10.15 12.46
N TYR A 63 -12.42 9.18 13.31
CA TYR A 63 -11.91 7.82 13.22
C TYR A 63 -12.89 6.93 12.46
N ILE A 64 -12.34 6.11 11.57
CA ILE A 64 -13.02 4.98 10.96
C ILE A 64 -12.38 3.73 11.56
N LEU A 65 -13.17 2.95 12.31
CA LEU A 65 -12.69 1.75 12.96
C LEU A 65 -12.51 0.64 11.92
N VAL A 66 -11.33 0.03 11.90
CA VAL A 66 -10.99 -1.06 10.98
C VAL A 66 -10.57 -2.28 11.78
N ASP A 67 -11.38 -3.33 11.73
CA ASP A 67 -11.09 -4.62 12.35
C ASP A 67 -10.24 -5.46 11.38
N VAL A 68 -9.02 -5.80 11.79
CA VAL A 68 -8.07 -6.53 10.93
C VAL A 68 -8.07 -8.05 11.12
N ARG A 69 -8.95 -8.55 11.99
CA ARG A 69 -9.15 -9.97 12.25
C ARG A 69 -9.88 -10.66 11.10
N ASP A 70 -9.96 -11.97 11.15
CA ASP A 70 -10.74 -12.73 10.18
C ASP A 70 -12.26 -12.44 10.30
N GLN A 71 -12.98 -12.70 9.21
CA GLN A 71 -14.43 -12.47 9.11
C GLN A 71 -15.21 -13.20 10.21
N ILE A 72 -14.77 -14.40 10.63
CA ILE A 72 -15.49 -15.21 11.62
C ILE A 72 -15.39 -14.55 13.00
N GLU A 73 -14.21 -14.01 13.36
CA GLU A 73 -14.02 -13.24 14.59
C GLU A 73 -14.79 -11.92 14.59
N TYR A 74 -14.83 -11.23 13.45
CA TYR A 74 -15.61 -10.02 13.26
C TYR A 74 -17.12 -10.28 13.46
N GLU A 75 -17.67 -11.32 12.83
CA GLU A 75 -19.09 -11.68 12.93
C GLU A 75 -19.53 -12.12 14.33
N LYS A 76 -18.63 -12.74 15.10
CA LYS A 76 -18.90 -13.09 16.52
C LYS A 76 -19.07 -11.85 17.40
N GLY A 77 -18.52 -10.72 17.00
CA GLY A 77 -18.58 -9.45 17.70
C GLY A 77 -17.43 -8.54 17.31
N HIS A 78 -17.76 -7.29 17.04
CA HIS A 78 -16.83 -6.22 16.66
C HIS A 78 -17.28 -4.90 17.30
N LEU A 79 -16.43 -3.88 17.24
CA LEU A 79 -16.78 -2.53 17.69
C LEU A 79 -17.86 -1.95 16.76
N GLU A 80 -18.80 -1.20 17.34
CA GLU A 80 -19.89 -0.60 16.57
C GLU A 80 -19.34 0.31 15.46
N ASN A 81 -19.92 0.23 14.26
CA ASN A 81 -19.48 0.96 13.06
C ASN A 81 -18.09 0.60 12.52
N ALA A 82 -17.44 -0.45 13.02
CA ALA A 82 -16.22 -0.95 12.40
C ALA A 82 -16.49 -1.54 11.01
N ILE A 83 -15.48 -1.52 10.15
CA ILE A 83 -15.42 -2.29 8.91
C ILE A 83 -14.40 -3.40 9.04
N ASN A 84 -14.63 -4.56 8.43
CA ASN A 84 -13.65 -5.65 8.43
C ASN A 84 -12.75 -5.55 7.20
N ILE A 85 -11.44 -5.36 7.43
CA ILE A 85 -10.40 -5.44 6.39
C ILE A 85 -9.31 -6.35 6.94
N THR A 86 -9.36 -7.63 6.55
CA THR A 86 -8.43 -8.61 7.08
C THR A 86 -6.98 -8.22 6.77
N THR A 87 -6.05 -8.49 7.69
CA THR A 87 -4.62 -8.16 7.50
C THR A 87 -4.07 -8.74 6.19
N THR A 88 -4.54 -9.92 5.79
CA THR A 88 -4.12 -10.60 4.56
C THR A 88 -4.62 -9.93 3.28
N GLU A 89 -5.69 -9.13 3.36
CA GLU A 89 -6.36 -8.50 2.23
C GLU A 89 -6.25 -6.98 2.27
N ILE A 90 -5.48 -6.40 3.19
CA ILE A 90 -5.39 -4.95 3.37
C ILE A 90 -4.87 -4.21 2.12
N LEU A 91 -4.08 -4.90 1.28
CA LEU A 91 -3.58 -4.41 -0.01
C LEU A 91 -4.38 -4.93 -1.21
N SER A 92 -5.58 -5.49 -1.00
CA SER A 92 -6.47 -5.80 -2.12
C SER A 92 -6.90 -4.50 -2.81
N ASP A 93 -7.24 -4.57 -4.10
CA ASP A 93 -7.69 -3.39 -4.85
C ASP A 93 -8.91 -2.73 -4.17
N ASP A 94 -9.92 -3.54 -3.81
CA ASP A 94 -11.13 -3.07 -3.13
C ASP A 94 -10.85 -2.40 -1.76
N ASN A 95 -9.97 -2.99 -0.94
CA ASN A 95 -9.65 -2.42 0.37
C ASN A 95 -8.75 -1.19 0.27
N THR A 96 -7.89 -1.14 -0.76
CA THR A 96 -7.06 0.03 -1.05
C THR A 96 -7.94 1.23 -1.42
N ASP A 97 -8.99 1.03 -2.20
CA ASP A 97 -9.94 2.09 -2.55
C ASP A 97 -10.66 2.64 -1.32
N ILE A 98 -11.09 1.76 -0.39
CA ILE A 98 -11.69 2.17 0.89
C ILE A 98 -10.70 2.97 1.72
N LEU A 99 -9.46 2.52 1.86
CA LEU A 99 -8.43 3.21 2.64
C LEU A 99 -8.08 4.57 2.03
N ASN A 100 -8.04 4.66 0.69
CA ASN A 100 -7.84 5.93 -0.01
C ASN A 100 -9.00 6.89 0.22
N GLU A 101 -10.25 6.41 0.18
CA GLU A 101 -11.43 7.23 0.46
C GLU A 101 -11.41 7.80 1.90
N ILE A 102 -10.93 7.03 2.88
CA ILE A 102 -10.74 7.51 4.26
C ILE A 102 -9.73 8.67 4.29
N VAL A 103 -8.60 8.52 3.60
CA VAL A 103 -7.55 9.55 3.52
C VAL A 103 -8.04 10.80 2.78
N GLU A 104 -8.75 10.63 1.66
CA GLU A 104 -9.32 11.73 0.88
C GLU A 104 -10.35 12.54 1.67
N LYS A 105 -11.07 11.88 2.58
CA LYS A 105 -12.01 12.53 3.51
C LYS A 105 -11.33 13.14 4.74
N GLU A 106 -10.00 13.18 4.78
CA GLU A 106 -9.18 13.67 5.90
C GLU A 106 -9.45 12.95 7.23
N LYS A 107 -9.94 11.71 7.16
CA LYS A 107 -10.20 10.85 8.32
C LYS A 107 -9.01 9.95 8.63
N VAL A 108 -9.02 9.36 9.82
CA VAL A 108 -8.00 8.40 10.26
C VAL A 108 -8.60 7.00 10.30
N ALA A 109 -7.97 6.04 9.62
CA ALA A 109 -8.26 4.62 9.80
C ALA A 109 -7.63 4.15 11.12
N LEU A 110 -8.45 3.82 12.11
CA LEU A 110 -8.01 3.29 13.40
C LEU A 110 -8.13 1.76 13.37
N LEU A 111 -6.99 1.11 13.16
CA LEU A 111 -6.92 -0.34 13.03
C LEU A 111 -6.84 -1.01 14.41
N TYR A 112 -7.60 -2.09 14.60
CA TYR A 112 -7.53 -2.93 15.80
C TYR A 112 -7.64 -4.41 15.45
N GLY A 113 -7.06 -5.25 16.31
CA GLY A 113 -7.11 -6.71 16.22
C GLY A 113 -7.22 -7.35 17.59
N LYS A 114 -6.89 -8.64 17.70
CA LYS A 114 -6.91 -9.35 18.99
C LYS A 114 -5.82 -8.83 19.94
N ASN A 115 -4.73 -8.35 19.37
CA ASN A 115 -3.64 -7.70 20.08
C ASN A 115 -2.99 -6.64 19.17
N PRO A 116 -2.28 -5.65 19.73
CA PRO A 116 -1.61 -4.61 18.95
C PRO A 116 -0.68 -5.08 17.84
N ASN A 117 -0.06 -6.25 17.99
CA ASN A 117 0.92 -6.74 17.02
C ASN A 117 0.28 -7.13 15.69
N GLU A 118 -1.01 -7.49 15.68
CA GLU A 118 -1.74 -7.80 14.45
C GLU A 118 -1.91 -6.56 13.55
N VAL A 119 -1.92 -5.36 14.14
CA VAL A 119 -2.00 -4.10 13.40
C VAL A 119 -0.63 -3.69 12.84
N ASN A 120 0.47 -4.12 13.46
CA ASN A 120 1.83 -3.70 13.06
C ASN A 120 2.15 -4.04 11.60
N GLY A 121 1.56 -5.11 11.05
CA GLY A 121 1.70 -5.47 9.64
C GLY A 121 1.30 -4.34 8.69
N ALA A 122 0.27 -3.55 9.04
CA ALA A 122 -0.18 -2.42 8.25
C ALA A 122 0.85 -1.29 8.15
N PHE A 123 1.74 -1.14 9.14
CA PHE A 123 2.84 -0.16 9.08
C PHE A 123 4.05 -0.65 8.26
N LEU A 124 4.13 -1.96 8.00
CA LEU A 124 5.20 -2.62 7.24
C LEU A 124 4.86 -2.83 5.77
N MET A 125 3.70 -2.33 5.33
CA MET A 125 3.17 -2.38 3.96
C MET A 125 3.21 -0.98 3.33
#